data_AF-A0A527ZVL7-F1
#
_entry.id   AF-A0A527ZVL7-F1
#
_cell.length_a   1.000
_cell.length_b   1.000
_cell.length_c   1.000
_cell.angle_alpha   90.00
_cell.angle_beta   90.00
_cell.angle_gamma   90.00
#
_symmetry.space_group_name_H-M   'P 1'
#
loop_
_entity.id
_entity.type
_entity.pdbx_description
1 polymer ?
#
loop_
_entity_poly.entity_id
_entity_poly.type
_entity_poly.pdbx_seq_one_letter_code
_entity_poly.pdbx_strand_id
1 'polypeptide(L)' 'LGLIDRAYIIHAGQVLTHGRADEVVANPDVRRLYLGEGFTL' A
#
# COMPACT_ATOMS: atom_id res chain seq x y z
N LEU A 1 -3.66 -9.72 -5.74
CA LEU A 1 -3.19 -9.67 -4.33
C LEU A 1 -3.27 -11.00 -3.56
N GLY A 2 -3.66 -12.13 -4.16
CA GLY A 2 -3.92 -13.38 -3.42
C GLY A 2 -2.71 -14.17 -2.89
N LEU A 3 -1.49 -13.64 -2.97
CA LEU A 3 -0.25 -14.30 -2.50
C LEU A 3 0.43 -13.54 -1.35
N ILE A 4 0.04 -12.28 -1.09
CA ILE A 4 0.72 -11.41 -0.14
C ILE A 4 -0.15 -11.26 1.10
N ASP A 5 0.28 -11.84 2.22
CA ASP A 5 -0.42 -11.73 3.50
C ASP A 5 -0.24 -10.36 4.18
N ARG A 6 0.89 -9.68 3.92
CA ARG A 6 1.24 -8.42 4.58
C ARG A 6 2.05 -7.52 3.66
N ALA A 7 1.74 -6.23 3.67
CA ALA A 7 2.41 -5.20 2.90
C ALA A 7 2.99 -4.11 3.80
N TYR A 8 4.10 -3.53 3.36
CA TYR A 8 4.79 -2.43 4.02
C TYR A 8 5.09 -1.34 2.99
N ILE A 9 4.79 -0.09 3.34
CA ILE A 9 5.12 1.08 2.53
C ILE A 9 6.21 1.86 3.24
N ILE A 10 7.33 2.07 2.55
CA ILE A 10 8.47 2.81 3.08
C ILE A 10 8.57 4.16 2.37
N HIS A 11 8.66 5.22 3.17
CA HIS A 11 8.86 6.59 2.72
C HIS A 11 10.01 7.23 3.50
N ALA A 12 10.96 7.85 2.81
CA ALA A 12 12.08 8.57 3.43
C ALA A 12 12.85 7.75 4.49
N GLY A 13 12.98 6.43 4.28
CA GLY A 13 13.68 5.53 5.21
C GLY A 13 12.86 5.12 6.44
N GLN A 14 11.58 5.48 6.53
CA GLN A 14 10.68 5.06 7.60
C GLN A 14 9.48 4.30 7.04
N VAL A 15 8.90 3.43 7.86
CA VAL A 15 7.65 2.75 7.52
C VAL A 15 6.50 3.75 7.67
N LEU A 16 5.86 4.08 6.55
CA LEU A 16 4.71 4.99 6.52
C LEU A 16 3.44 4.26 6.97
N THR A 17 3.22 3.05 6.45
CA THR A 17 2.09 2.20 6.85
C THR A 17 2.39 0.73 6.56
N HIS A 18 1.72 -0.15 7.29
CA HIS A 18 1.80 -1.60 7.10
C HIS A 18 0.47 -2.27 7.48
N GLY A 19 0.17 -3.40 6.87
CA GLY A 19 -1.09 -4.11 7.13
C GLY A 19 -1.29 -5.27 6.18
N ARG A 20 -2.50 -5.82 6.16
CA ARG A 20 -2.86 -6.75 5.08
C ARG A 20 -2.85 -6.00 3.75
N ALA A 21 -2.58 -6.71 2.67
CA ALA A 21 -2.34 -6.07 1.40
C ALA A 21 -3.56 -5.26 0.90
N ASP A 22 -4.77 -5.75 1.17
CA ASP A 22 -6.06 -5.11 0.94
C ASP A 22 -6.24 -3.83 1.77
N GLU A 23 -5.85 -3.85 3.04
CA GLU A 23 -5.88 -2.65 3.91
C GLU A 23 -4.91 -1.57 3.42
N VAL A 24 -3.72 -1.97 2.99
CA VAL A 24 -2.67 -1.06 2.49
C VAL A 24 -3.06 -0.44 1.15
N VAL A 25 -3.65 -1.22 0.24
CA VAL A 25 -4.16 -0.72 -1.05
C VAL A 25 -5.37 0.20 -0.88
N ALA A 26 -6.20 -0.05 0.14
CA ALA A 26 -7.33 0.82 0.45
C ALA A 26 -6.90 2.16 1.08
N ASN A 27 -5.66 2.28 1.55
CA ASN A 27 -5.16 3.51 2.16
C ASN A 27 -5.03 4.64 1.11
N PRO A 28 -5.71 5.79 1.30
CA PRO A 28 -5.74 6.88 0.32
C PRO A 28 -4.37 7.51 0.07
N ASP A 29 -3.50 7.58 1.09
CA ASP A 29 -2.15 8.11 0.95
C ASP A 29 -1.28 7.16 0.12
N VAL A 30 -1.42 5.84 0.33
CA VAL A 30 -0.74 4.82 -0.47
C VAL A 30 -1.19 4.86 -1.93
N ARG A 31 -2.49 4.97 -2.17
CA ARG A 31 -3.03 5.10 -3.53
C ARG A 31 -2.47 6.32 -4.25
N ARG A 32 -2.45 7.47 -3.58
CA ARG A 32 -1.99 8.73 -4.17
C ARG A 32 -0.47 8.77 -4.38
N LEU A 33 0.31 8.29 -3.42
CA LEU A 33 1.78 8.44 -3.42
C LEU A 33 2.51 7.30 -4.14
N TYR A 34 1.93 6.10 -4.19
CA TYR A 34 2.66 4.89 -4.58
C TYR A 34 2.00 4.03 -5.65
N LEU A 35 0.66 3.98 -5.71
CA LEU A 35 -0.04 3.13 -6.68
C LEU A 35 -0.53 3.90 -7.91
N GLY A 36 -0.82 5.19 -7.77
CA GLY A 36 -1.41 6.03 -8.81
C GLY A 36 -2.90 5.78 -9.03
N GLU A 37 -3.57 6.69 -9.73
CA GLU A 37 -5.03 6.64 -9.93
C GLU A 37 -5.52 5.43 -10.76
N GLY A 38 -4.62 4.80 -11.54
CA GLY A 38 -4.93 3.64 -12.38
C GLY A 38 -4.83 2.28 -11.69
N PHE A 39 -4.47 2.22 -10.40
CA PHE A 39 -4.32 0.95 -9.72
C PHE A 39 -5.68 0.30 -9.45
N THR A 40 -5.85 -0.92 -9.99
CA THR A 40 -7.01 -1.77 -9.78
C THR A 40 -6.55 -3.12 -9.22
N LEU A 41 -7.32 -3.66 -8.27
CA LEU A 41 -7.01 -4.86 -7.49
C LEU A 41 -7.03 -6.17 -8.31
#